data_AF-A0A434CKD2-F1
#
_entry.id   AF-A0A434CKD2-F1
#
_cell.length_a   1.000
_cell.length_b   1.000
_cell.length_c   1.000
_cell.angle_alpha   90.00
_cell.angle_beta   90.00
_cell.angle_gamma   90.00
#
_symmetry.space_group_name_H-M   'P 1'
#
loop_
_entity.id
_entity.type
_entity.pdbx_description
1 polymer ?
#
loop_
_entity_poly.entity_id
_entity_poly.type
_entity_poly.pdbx_seq_one_letter_code
_entity_poly.pdbx_strand_id
1 'polypeptide(L)' 'MIEAAMIWNEPNNKSHWDPELDPDWSRFANMATLAADAIASENPAVTKILGGISPIDADFMALMKQYGV' A
#
# COMPACT_ATOMS: atom_id res chain seq x y z
N MET A 1 19.95 -9.84 -7.47
CA MET A 1 19.20 -9.92 -6.21
C MET A 1 18.50 -8.58 -6.04
N ILE A 2 17.19 -8.55 -5.74
CA ILE A 2 16.50 -7.27 -5.48
C ILE A 2 16.69 -6.88 -4.02
N GLU A 3 16.92 -5.60 -3.75
CA GLU A 3 17.20 -5.09 -2.39
C GLU A 3 15.92 -4.76 -1.62
N ALA A 4 14.88 -4.32 -2.34
CA ALA A 4 13.58 -3.99 -1.80
C ALA A 4 12.46 -4.19 -2.82
N ALA A 5 11.23 -4.30 -2.33
CA ALA A 5 10.01 -4.31 -3.12
C ALA A 5 9.06 -3.21 -2.62
N MET A 6 8.58 -2.39 -3.54
CA MET A 6 7.65 -1.29 -3.27
C MET A 6 6.22 -1.78 -3.48
N ILE A 7 5.34 -1.56 -2.50
CA ILE A 7 3.98 -2.14 -2.49
C ILE A 7 2.99 -1.30 -3.32
N TRP A 8 3.26 -0.02 -3.57
CA TRP A 8 2.40 0.84 -4.41
C TRP A 8 3.17 1.98 -5.05
N ASN A 9 2.52 2.71 -5.95
CA ASN A 9 2.94 4.02 -6.42
C ASN A 9 1.72 4.92 -6.61
N GLU A 10 1.68 6.05 -5.92
CA GLU A 10 0.62 7.07 -5.99
C GLU A 10 -0.80 6.50 -5.87
N PRO A 11 -1.10 5.69 -4.84
CA PRO A 11 -2.38 4.96 -4.75
C PRO A 11 -3.56 5.88 -4.46
N ASN A 12 -3.31 7.01 -3.81
CA ASN A 12 -4.33 8.01 -3.46
C ASN A 12 -4.67 8.97 -4.61
N ASN A 13 -4.15 8.71 -5.81
CA ASN A 13 -4.62 9.37 -7.02
C ASN A 13 -5.96 8.74 -7.45
N LYS A 14 -6.99 9.56 -7.64
CA LYS A 14 -8.34 9.10 -8.03
C LYS A 14 -8.39 8.37 -9.37
N SER A 15 -7.35 8.46 -10.21
CA SER A 15 -7.24 7.67 -11.43
C SER A 15 -6.76 6.23 -11.21
N HIS A 16 -6.17 5.92 -10.06
CA HIS A 16 -5.54 4.63 -9.77
C HIS A 16 -6.39 3.72 -8.88
N TRP A 17 -7.32 4.29 -8.11
CA TRP A 17 -8.20 3.54 -7.22
C TRP A 17 -9.60 4.13 -7.24
N ASP A 18 -10.61 3.27 -7.28
CA ASP A 18 -12.01 3.67 -7.38
C ASP A 18 -12.61 3.92 -5.97
N PRO A 19 -12.82 5.19 -5.57
CA PRO A 19 -13.36 5.51 -4.26
C PRO A 19 -14.87 5.19 -4.14
N GLU A 20 -15.59 4.96 -5.24
CA GLU A 20 -16.99 4.51 -5.15
C GLU A 20 -17.07 3.04 -4.73
N LEU A 21 -16.10 2.23 -5.15
CA LEU A 21 -16.00 0.82 -4.77
C LEU A 21 -15.37 0.61 -3.39
N ASP A 22 -14.42 1.46 -3.03
CA ASP A 22 -13.65 1.38 -1.78
C ASP A 22 -13.59 2.76 -1.08
N PRO A 23 -14.74 3.27 -0.61
CA PRO A 23 -14.84 4.63 -0.08
C PRO A 23 -14.04 4.86 1.21
N ASP A 24 -13.72 3.79 1.94
CA ASP A 24 -12.99 3.83 3.20
C ASP A 24 -11.54 3.34 3.08
N TRP A 25 -11.07 3.00 1.87
CA TRP A 25 -9.73 2.44 1.58
C TRP A 25 -9.42 1.09 2.23
N SER A 26 -10.40 0.41 2.83
CA SER A 26 -10.18 -0.85 3.53
C SER A 26 -9.74 -1.97 2.58
N ARG A 27 -10.25 -1.99 1.35
CA ARG A 27 -9.86 -2.99 0.34
C ARG A 27 -8.44 -2.73 -0.15
N PHE A 28 -8.09 -1.48 -0.39
CA PHE A 28 -6.73 -1.10 -0.75
C PHE A 28 -5.73 -1.52 0.34
N ALA A 29 -6.04 -1.20 1.60
CA ALA A 29 -5.20 -1.55 2.74
C ALA A 29 -4.99 -3.07 2.85
N ASN A 30 -6.08 -3.85 2.76
CA ASN A 30 -6.00 -5.31 2.76
C ASN A 30 -5.15 -5.85 1.61
N MET A 31 -5.29 -5.29 0.40
CA MET A 31 -4.46 -5.69 -0.75
C MET A 31 -2.98 -5.39 -0.50
N ALA A 32 -2.64 -4.23 0.07
CA ALA A 32 -1.27 -3.86 0.40
C ALA A 32 -0.64 -4.82 1.44
N THR A 33 -1.39 -5.19 2.48
CA THR A 33 -0.96 -6.18 3.47
C THR A 33 -0.74 -7.56 2.84
N LEU A 34 -1.67 -8.03 2.01
CA LEU A 34 -1.52 -9.30 1.29
C LEU A 34 -0.29 -9.33 0.39
N ALA A 35 0.05 -8.21 -0.27
CA ALA A 35 1.28 -8.09 -1.05
C ALA A 35 2.52 -8.18 -0.15
N ALA A 36 2.52 -7.53 1.02
CA ALA A 36 3.60 -7.62 2.00
C ALA A 36 3.81 -9.04 2.52
N ASP A 37 2.72 -9.77 2.78
CA ASP A 37 2.74 -11.16 3.23
C ASP A 37 3.26 -12.10 2.14
N ALA A 38 2.82 -11.92 0.90
CA ALA A 38 3.31 -12.69 -0.25
C ALA A 38 4.82 -12.47 -0.48
N ILE A 39 5.32 -11.23 -0.37
CA ILE A 39 6.76 -10.96 -0.44
C ILE A 39 7.49 -11.68 0.69
N ALA A 40 6.93 -11.66 1.91
CA ALA A 40 7.54 -12.33 3.06
C ALA A 40 7.59 -13.86 2.92
N SER A 41 6.54 -14.47 2.34
CA SER A 41 6.49 -15.92 2.14
C SER A 41 7.49 -16.39 1.09
N GLU A 42 7.69 -15.60 0.03
CA GLU A 42 8.66 -15.93 -1.02
C GLU A 42 10.10 -15.65 -0.59
N ASN A 43 10.35 -14.49 0.03
CA ASN A 43 11.67 -14.15 0.54
C ASN A 43 11.59 -13.14 1.70
N PRO A 44 11.70 -13.59 2.96
CA PRO A 44 11.61 -12.72 4.12
C PRO A 44 12.78 -11.73 4.25
N ALA A 45 13.88 -11.93 3.51
CA ALA A 45 15.02 -11.01 3.50
C ALA A 45 14.80 -9.78 2.60
N VAL A 46 13.78 -9.77 1.74
CA VAL A 46 13.49 -8.60 0.88
C VAL A 46 12.84 -7.52 1.73
N THR A 47 13.42 -6.32 1.71
CA THR A 47 12.85 -5.16 2.38
C THR A 47 11.56 -4.74 1.68
N LYS A 48 10.46 -4.60 2.43
CA LYS A 48 9.19 -4.12 1.91
C LYS A 48 9.06 -2.65 2.25
N ILE A 49 8.76 -1.83 1.25
CA ILE A 49 8.61 -0.39 1.42
C ILE A 49 7.30 0.09 0.83
N LEU A 50 6.80 1.18 1.40
CA LEU A 50 5.67 1.92 0.85
C LEU A 50 6.20 2.91 -0.20
N GLY A 51 5.52 3.02 -1.34
CA GLY A 51 5.90 3.97 -2.37
C GLY A 51 5.38 5.38 -2.10
N GLY A 52 5.64 6.27 -3.07
CA GLY A 52 5.14 7.64 -3.01
C GLY A 52 3.62 7.74 -3.04
N ILE A 53 3.11 8.87 -2.55
CA ILE A 53 1.70 9.26 -2.61
C ILE A 53 1.56 10.50 -3.49
N SER A 54 0.45 10.61 -4.22
CA SER A 54 0.12 11.79 -5.03
C SER A 54 -1.41 11.94 -5.09
N PRO A 55 -1.98 13.01 -4.51
CA PRO A 55 -1.30 14.13 -3.86
C PRO A 55 -0.58 13.75 -2.55
N ILE A 56 0.26 14.66 -2.02
CA ILE A 56 0.80 14.52 -0.67
C ILE A 56 -0.36 14.63 0.34
N ASP A 57 -0.54 13.60 1.15
CA ASP A 57 -1.68 13.45 2.06
C ASP A 57 -1.27 12.68 3.33
N ALA A 58 -1.21 13.38 4.46
CA ALA A 58 -0.85 12.78 5.74
C ALA A 58 -1.98 11.95 6.35
N ASP A 59 -3.24 12.30 6.05
CA ASP A 59 -4.41 11.62 6.58
C ASP A 59 -4.57 10.24 5.91
N PHE A 60 -4.25 10.14 4.62
CA PHE A 60 -4.15 8.84 3.93
C PHE A 60 -3.13 7.91 4.63
N MET A 61 -1.94 8.41 4.95
CA MET A 61 -0.92 7.61 5.65
C MET A 61 -1.36 7.22 7.07
N ALA A 62 -2.03 8.12 7.80
CA ALA A 62 -2.58 7.82 9.12
C ALA A 62 -3.68 6.75 9.04
N LEU A 63 -4.52 6.80 8.02
CA LEU A 63 -5.58 5.83 7.75
C LEU A 63 -5.00 4.45 7.41
N MET A 64 -4.01 4.39 6.50
CA MET A 64 -3.31 3.14 6.16
C MET A 64 -2.73 2.48 7.40
N LYS A 65 -2.08 3.27 8.26
CA LYS A 65 -1.57 2.79 9.55
C LYS A 65 -2.66 2.26 10.47
N GLN A 66 -3.84 2.88 10.51
CA GLN A 66 -4.98 2.39 11.30
C GLN A 66 -5.49 1.03 10.80
N TYR A 67 -5.42 0.78 9.48
CA TYR A 67 -5.75 -0.51 8.89
C TYR A 67 -4.63 -1.57 9.02
N GLY A 68 -3.47 -1.21 9.56
CA GLY A 68 -2.35 -2.14 9.78
C GLY A 68 -1.39 -2.29 8.61
N VAL A 69 -1.40 -1.33 7.68
CA VAL A 69 -0.41 -1.18 6.61
C VAL A 69 0.87 -0.51 7.14
#